data_AF-A0A4U3LR50-F1
#
_entry.id   AF-A0A4U3LR50-F1
#
_cell.length_a   1.000
_cell.length_b   1.000
_cell.length_c   1.000
_cell.angle_alpha   90.00
_cell.angle_beta   90.00
_cell.angle_gamma   90.00
#
_symmetry.space_group_name_H-M   'P 1'
#
loop_
_entity.id
_entity.type
_entity.pdbx_description
1 polymer ?
#
loop_
_entity_poly.entity_id
_entity_poly.type
_entity_poly.pdbx_seq_one_letter_code
_entity_poly.pdbx_strand_id
1 'polypeptide(L)' 'MPPNNPEPTSLITPTTAAELLPHMLTRFRLGYQDPLIFGTTKPEAVLIPYTLWHTLNPVDNSAPHQR' A
#
# COMPACT_ATOMS: atom_id res chain seq x y z
N MET A 1 13.72 18.94 -18.23
CA MET A 1 12.95 17.81 -17.68
C MET A 1 12.20 18.35 -16.47
N PRO A 2 10.85 18.33 -16.41
CA PRO A 2 10.17 18.71 -15.18
C PRO A 2 10.44 17.62 -14.12
N PRO A 3 10.39 17.98 -12.83
CA PRO A 3 10.65 17.03 -11.75
C PRO A 3 9.58 15.93 -11.78
N ASN A 4 10.01 14.69 -11.51
CA ASN A 4 9.13 13.59 -11.15
C ASN A 4 8.27 14.04 -9.96
N ASN A 5 7.10 14.60 -10.23
CA ASN A 5 6.08 14.77 -9.23
C ASN A 5 5.43 13.38 -9.11
N PRO A 6 5.63 12.60 -8.02
CA PRO A 6 4.80 11.43 -7.83
C PRO A 6 3.37 11.97 -7.81
N GLU A 7 2.55 11.57 -8.79
CA GLU A 7 1.14 11.96 -8.79
C GLU A 7 0.59 11.70 -7.38
N PRO A 8 -0.13 12.65 -6.77
CA PRO A 8 -0.65 12.47 -5.43
C PRO A 8 -1.43 11.17 -5.44
N THR A 9 -0.94 10.18 -4.71
CA THR A 9 -1.67 8.92 -4.52
C THR A 9 -3.00 9.32 -3.88
N SER A 10 -4.06 9.30 -4.68
CA SER A 10 -5.29 10.02 -4.38
C SER A 10 -5.86 9.51 -3.05
N LEU A 11 -5.93 10.39 -2.05
CA LEU A 11 -6.53 10.07 -0.76
C LEU A 11 -8.04 9.89 -0.97
N ILE A 12 -8.54 8.67 -0.77
CA ILE A 12 -9.97 8.39 -0.86
C ILE A 12 -10.58 8.18 0.53
N THR A 13 -11.91 8.33 0.63
CA THR A 13 -12.61 8.08 1.89
C THR A 13 -12.64 6.58 2.23
N PRO A 14 -12.75 6.20 3.52
CA PRO A 14 -12.91 4.79 3.90
C PRO A 14 -14.11 4.10 3.24
N THR A 15 -15.21 4.82 3.03
CA THR A 15 -16.40 4.30 2.32
C THR A 15 -16.08 3.94 0.88
N THR A 16 -15.44 4.86 0.15
CA THR A 16 -14.98 4.61 -1.23
C THR A 16 -13.95 3.48 -1.29
N ALA A 17 -13.06 3.38 -0.31
CA ALA A 17 -12.09 2.30 -0.22
C ALA A 17 -12.76 0.93 -0.06
N ALA A 18 -13.82 0.84 0.75
CA ALA A 18 -14.59 -0.38 0.92
C ALA A 18 -15.29 -0.82 -0.38
N GLU A 19 -15.85 0.13 -1.13
CA GLU A 19 -16.47 -0.13 -2.43
C GLU A 19 -15.44 -0.60 -3.48
N LEU A 20 -14.24 -0.04 -3.47
CA LEU A 20 -13.17 -0.36 -4.43
C LEU A 20 -12.37 -1.62 -4.06
N LEU A 21 -12.48 -2.12 -2.82
CA LEU A 21 -11.67 -3.22 -2.30
C LEU A 21 -11.70 -4.47 -3.21
N PRO A 22 -12.85 -4.98 -3.69
CA PRO A 22 -12.88 -6.16 -4.57
C PRO A 22 -12.12 -5.95 -5.89
N HIS A 23 -12.21 -4.74 -6.45
CA HIS A 23 -11.50 -4.38 -7.69
C HIS A 23 -9.99 -4.30 -7.46
N MET A 24 -9.56 -3.69 -6.35
CA MET A 24 -8.14 -3.61 -5.98
C MET A 24 -7.53 -4.99 -5.75
N LEU A 25 -8.24 -5.89 -5.05
CA LEU A 25 -7.77 -7.27 -4.87
C LEU A 25 -7.65 -8.03 -6.20
N THR A 26 -8.54 -7.76 -7.16
CA THR A 26 -8.45 -8.32 -8.51
C THR A 26 -7.21 -7.79 -9.25
N ARG A 27 -6.93 -6.48 -9.17
CA ARG A 27 -5.71 -5.88 -9.74
C ARG A 27 -4.45 -6.49 -9.13
N PHE A 28 -4.40 -6.69 -7.82
CA PHE A 28 -3.24 -7.31 -7.17
C PHE A 28 -2.99 -8.74 -7.66
N ARG A 29 -4.05 -9.53 -7.89
CA ARG A 29 -3.93 -10.87 -8.50
C ARG A 29 -3.37 -10.83 -9.93
N LEU A 30 -3.64 -9.76 -10.66
CA LEU A 30 -3.11 -9.51 -12.00
C LEU A 30 -1.69 -8.92 -12.00
N GLY A 31 -1.07 -8.73 -10.82
CA GLY A 31 0.30 -8.26 -10.68
C GLY A 31 0.47 -6.74 -10.58
N TYR A 32 -0.61 -5.96 -10.58
CA TYR A 32 -0.53 -4.53 -10.31
C TYR A 32 -0.13 -4.28 -8.86
N GLN A 33 0.70 -3.25 -8.63
CA GLN A 33 1.25 -2.94 -7.30
C GLN A 33 0.88 -1.53 -6.80
N ASP A 34 0.00 -0.82 -7.52
CA ASP A 34 -0.42 0.53 -7.15
C ASP A 34 -1.07 0.54 -5.76
N PRO A 35 -0.58 1.33 -4.79
CA PRO A 35 -1.15 1.40 -3.46
C PRO A 35 -2.50 2.14 -3.48
N LEU A 36 -3.45 1.68 -2.66
CA LEU A 36 -4.67 2.42 -2.35
C LEU A 36 -4.51 3.10 -0.99
N ILE A 37 -4.48 4.43 -0.96
CA ILE A 37 -4.36 5.21 0.27
C ILE A 37 -5.73 5.79 0.63
N PHE A 38 -6.15 5.61 1.89
CA PHE A 38 -7.46 6.09 2.34
C PHE A 38 -7.42 6.69 3.75
N GLY A 39 -8.39 7.56 4.00
CA GLY A 39 -8.54 8.32 5.23
C GLY A 39 -9.51 9.48 5.06
N THR A 40 -9.76 10.24 6.13
CA THR A 40 -10.77 11.31 6.12
C THR A 40 -10.17 12.68 5.79
N THR A 41 -9.24 13.13 6.63
CA THR A 41 -8.57 14.45 6.53
C THR A 41 -7.09 14.32 6.20
N LYS A 42 -6.55 13.11 6.35
CA LYS A 42 -5.16 12.73 6.10
C LYS A 42 -5.13 11.24 5.77
N PRO A 43 -4.03 10.72 5.19
CA PRO A 43 -3.81 9.29 5.10
C PRO A 43 -3.90 8.62 6.47
N GLU A 44 -4.77 7.62 6.60
CA GLU A 44 -4.95 6.83 7.82
C GLU A 44 -4.49 5.38 7.59
N ALA A 45 -4.67 4.87 6.37
CA ALA A 45 -4.27 3.53 6.00
C ALA A 45 -3.86 3.45 4.53
N VAL A 46 -3.08 2.41 4.22
CA VAL A 46 -2.69 2.04 2.88
C VAL A 46 -2.94 0.56 2.67
N LEU A 47 -3.49 0.21 1.51
CA LEU A 47 -3.63 -1.16 1.05
C LEU A 47 -2.61 -1.41 -0.07
N ILE A 48 -1.77 -2.41 0.13
CA ILE A 48 -0.74 -2.87 -0.80
C ILE A 48 -0.76 -4.40 -0.90
N PRO A 49 -0.19 -4.98 -1.97
CA PRO A 49 0.05 -6.43 -2.02
C PRO A 49 0.94 -6.88 -0.85
N TYR A 50 0.65 -8.07 -0.31
CA TYR A 50 1.42 -8.65 0.79
C TYR A 50 2.92 -8.82 0.45
N THR A 51 3.23 -9.21 -0.78
CA THR A 51 4.61 -9.33 -1.27
C THR A 51 5.35 -8.00 -1.23
N LEU A 52 4.69 -6.90 -1.64
CA LEU A 52 5.25 -5.56 -1.54
C LEU A 52 5.50 -5.17 -0.08
N TRP A 53 4.53 -5.40 0.81
CA TRP A 53 4.70 -5.14 2.24
C TRP A 53 5.92 -5.89 2.83
N HIS A 54 6.12 -7.15 2.44
CA HIS A 54 7.25 -7.97 2.89
C HIS A 54 8.60 -7.43 2.39
N THR A 55 8.66 -6.81 1.20
CA THR A 55 9.90 -6.17 0.72
C THR A 55 10.21 -4.87 1.45
N LEU A 56 9.18 -4.15 1.92
CA LEU A 56 9.32 -2.91 2.68
C LEU A 56 9.69 -3.16 4.14
N ASN A 57 9.25 -4.29 4.70
CA ASN A 57 9.58 -4.73 6.04
C ASN A 57 10.27 -6.09 5.96
N PRO A 58 11.55 -6.14 5.52
CA PRO A 58 12.33 -7.35 5.69
C PRO A 58 12.40 -7.58 7.21
N VAL A 59 11.67 -8.57 7.71
CA VAL A 59 11.86 -9.03 9.08
C VAL A 59 13.33 -9.41 9.17
N ASP A 60 14.09 -8.62 9.92
CA ASP A 60 15.50 -8.87 10.14
C ASP A 60 15.62 -10.11 11.02
N ASN A 61 15.62 -11.29 10.40
CA ASN A 61 15.86 -12.58 11.04
C ASN A 61 17.33 -12.74 11.50
N SER A 62 18.14 -11.66 11.48
CA SER A 62 19.56 -11.67 11.82
C SER A 62 19.86 -11.37 13.29
N ALA A 63 18.87 -11.11 14.15
CA ALA A 63 19.13 -10.93 15.59
C ALA A 63 19.32 -12.31 16.26
N PRO A 64 20.55 -12.73 16.64
CA PRO A 64 20.71 -13.96 17.39
C PRO A 64 20.09 -13.75 18.78
N HIS A 65 19.26 -14.70 19.20
CA HIS A 65 18.80 -14.78 20.58
C HIS A 65 20.02 -14.83 21.50
N GLN A 66 20.25 -13.74 22.22
CA GLN A 66 21.26 -13.62 23.24
C GLN A 66 20.94 -14.63 24.36
N ARG A 67 21.76 -15.68 24.48
CA ARG A 67 21.90 -16.52 25.68
C ARG A 67 23.36 -16.88 25.86
#